data_AF-A0A7S1FYF9-F1
#
_entry.id   AF-A0A7S1FYF9-F1
#
_cell.length_a   1.000
_cell.length_b   1.000
_cell.length_c   1.000
_cell.angle_alpha   90.00
_cell.angle_beta   90.00
_cell.angle_gamma   90.00
#
_symmetry.space_group_name_H-M   'P 1'
#
loop_
_entity.id
_entity.type
_entity.pdbx_description
1 polymer ?
#
loop_
_entity_poly.entity_id
_entity_poly.type
_entity_poly.pdbx_seq_one_letter_code
_entity_poly.pdbx_strand_id
1 'polypeptide(L)'
;GFGADAVVHLGMHGTVEWLPGQPLGNDRQSWSDELLGGLPNVYIYAANNPSESILAKRRGYGSIVSYNVPPYGRAGLYLELANLKEVIGEYRTSGQEDAPRSDLRPTIWSLSLRMGLMNDVPPPLADPSHAVPDEIPPDVSDALFDGWIAALNDALTELEARLFSSGLHTFGAAPSEKDLLAYLDAYFGDRLEEEDARDVVRRHLRGDAEAGTETDA
;
A
#
# COMPACT_ATOMS: atom_id res chain seq x y z
N GLY A 1 37.77 19.49 13.77
CA GLY A 1 36.62 18.76 13.22
C GLY A 1 36.33 17.54 14.07
N PHE A 2 35.17 16.91 13.89
CA PHE A 2 34.73 15.74 14.67
C PHE A 2 35.58 14.48 14.46
N GLY A 3 36.19 14.32 13.27
CA GLY A 3 37.13 13.21 13.00
C GLY A 3 36.43 11.85 12.88
N ALA A 4 35.30 11.78 12.17
CA ALA A 4 34.56 10.53 11.98
C ALA A 4 35.35 9.52 11.16
N ASP A 5 35.29 8.25 11.56
CA ASP A 5 35.84 7.12 10.81
C ASP A 5 34.88 6.58 9.74
N ALA A 6 33.58 6.84 9.89
CA ALA A 6 32.52 6.47 8.94
C ALA A 6 31.28 7.36 9.12
N VAL A 7 30.41 7.37 8.12
CA VAL A 7 29.08 7.97 8.19
C VAL A 7 28.00 6.93 7.89
N VAL A 8 26.91 6.96 8.66
CA VAL A 8 25.73 6.12 8.44
C VAL A 8 24.55 7.04 8.14
N HIS A 9 23.99 6.91 6.93
CA HIS A 9 22.77 7.58 6.52
C HIS A 9 21.56 6.68 6.79
N LEU A 10 20.55 7.26 7.44
CA LEU A 10 19.26 6.63 7.72
C LEU A 10 18.17 7.35 6.92
N GLY A 11 17.39 6.62 6.14
CA GLY A 11 16.26 7.16 5.38
C GLY A 11 16.22 6.71 3.93
N MET A 12 15.21 7.16 3.18
CA MET A 12 14.98 6.73 1.80
C MET A 12 16.02 7.26 0.82
N HIS A 13 16.74 8.35 1.14
CA HIS A 13 17.94 8.85 0.44
C HIS A 13 18.56 10.00 1.26
N GLY A 14 19.82 10.34 0.97
CA GLY A 14 20.48 11.56 1.42
C GLY A 14 20.34 12.67 0.36
N THR A 15 20.99 13.80 0.59
CA THR A 15 21.11 14.87 -0.42
C THR A 15 22.47 14.85 -1.12
N VAL A 16 23.48 14.20 -0.53
CA VAL A 16 24.87 14.29 -0.98
C VAL A 16 25.07 13.65 -2.36
N GLU A 17 24.37 12.56 -2.63
CA GLU A 17 24.39 11.83 -3.89
C GLU A 17 23.69 12.57 -5.03
N TRP A 18 22.88 13.59 -4.72
CA TRP A 18 22.11 14.40 -5.68
C TRP A 18 22.75 15.74 -6.01
N LEU A 19 23.87 16.08 -5.37
CA LEU A 19 24.54 17.36 -5.59
C LEU A 19 25.07 17.50 -7.03
N PRO A 20 25.36 18.72 -7.51
CA PRO A 20 25.91 18.93 -8.85
C PRO A 20 27.17 18.09 -9.12
N GLY A 21 27.27 17.51 -10.33
CA GLY A 21 28.41 16.67 -10.73
C GLY A 21 28.05 15.68 -11.84
N GLN A 22 29.03 14.86 -12.24
CA GLN A 22 28.84 13.87 -13.32
C GLN A 22 27.80 12.81 -12.92
N PRO A 23 26.85 12.44 -13.80
CA PRO A 23 25.82 11.45 -13.47
C PRO A 23 26.38 10.06 -13.13
N LEU A 24 27.58 9.73 -13.64
CA LEU A 24 28.34 8.53 -13.32
C LEU A 24 29.83 8.81 -13.46
N GLY A 25 30.64 8.23 -12.58
CA GLY A 25 32.10 8.40 -12.61
C GLY A 25 32.48 9.79 -12.14
N ASN A 26 32.38 10.00 -10.81
CA ASN A 26 32.70 11.28 -10.19
C ASN A 26 34.09 11.79 -10.62
N ASP A 27 34.14 13.09 -10.87
CA ASP A 27 35.36 13.85 -11.11
C ASP A 27 35.55 14.89 -10.00
N ARG A 28 36.64 15.67 -10.11
CA ARG A 28 36.93 16.77 -9.18
C ARG A 28 35.89 17.90 -9.16
N GLN A 29 34.93 17.89 -10.09
CA GLN A 29 33.84 18.86 -10.13
C GLN A 29 32.54 18.29 -9.53
N SER A 30 32.57 17.03 -9.09
CA SER A 30 31.43 16.33 -8.51
C SER A 30 31.37 16.58 -7.01
N TRP A 31 30.37 17.32 -6.56
CA TRP A 31 30.27 17.79 -5.18
C TRP A 31 30.11 16.66 -4.16
N SER A 32 29.51 15.54 -4.58
CA SER A 32 29.40 14.32 -3.78
C SER A 32 30.78 13.77 -3.38
N ASP A 33 31.75 13.83 -4.30
CA ASP A 33 33.13 13.39 -4.08
C ASP A 33 33.90 14.34 -3.17
N GLU A 34 33.78 15.65 -3.41
CA GLU A 34 34.47 16.68 -2.61
C GLU A 34 34.01 16.69 -1.14
N LEU A 35 32.72 16.46 -0.89
CA LEU A 35 32.16 16.49 0.47
C LEU A 35 32.43 15.21 1.27
N LEU A 36 32.34 14.04 0.64
CA LEU A 36 32.54 12.75 1.33
C LEU A 36 34.02 12.35 1.35
N GLY A 37 34.77 12.69 0.30
CA GLY A 37 36.14 12.28 0.10
C GLY A 37 36.31 10.78 0.28
N GLY A 38 37.26 10.40 1.14
CA GLY A 38 37.54 9.00 1.47
C GLY A 38 36.74 8.44 2.65
N LEU A 39 35.75 9.16 3.18
CA LEU A 39 34.97 8.70 4.34
C LEU A 39 34.10 7.51 3.94
N PRO A 40 34.23 6.34 4.60
CA PRO A 40 33.32 5.22 4.41
C PRO A 40 31.87 5.65 4.64
N ASN A 41 31.05 5.45 3.61
CA ASN A 41 29.66 5.88 3.59
C ASN A 41 28.74 4.66 3.59
N VAL A 42 27.91 4.51 4.62
CA VAL A 42 26.95 3.41 4.75
C VAL A 42 25.54 3.96 4.70
N TYR A 43 24.65 3.30 3.96
CA TYR A 43 23.24 3.63 3.89
C TYR A 43 22.38 2.46 4.35
N ILE A 44 21.42 2.76 5.22
CA ILE A 44 20.32 1.85 5.53
C ILE A 44 19.16 2.18 4.59
N TYR A 45 18.87 1.28 3.64
CA TYR A 45 17.99 1.55 2.50
C TYR A 45 16.84 0.55 2.38
N ALA A 46 15.66 1.00 1.95
CA ALA A 46 14.54 0.09 1.71
C ALA A 46 14.83 -0.83 0.51
N ALA A 47 14.61 -2.14 0.65
CA ALA A 47 14.90 -3.12 -0.41
C ALA A 47 14.08 -2.88 -1.69
N ASN A 48 12.92 -2.25 -1.58
CA ASN A 48 12.04 -1.96 -2.72
C ASN A 48 12.38 -0.67 -3.48
N ASN A 49 13.45 0.06 -3.09
CA ASN A 49 13.89 1.29 -3.79
C ASN A 49 15.30 1.13 -4.41
N PRO A 50 15.49 0.20 -5.36
CA PRO A 50 16.80 -0.06 -5.95
C PRO A 50 17.28 1.11 -6.82
N SER A 51 16.35 1.82 -7.49
CA SER A 51 16.64 2.89 -8.45
C SER A 51 17.31 4.10 -7.83
N GLU A 52 17.00 4.43 -6.58
CA GLU A 52 17.70 5.51 -5.88
C GLU A 52 18.92 4.99 -5.11
N SER A 53 18.87 3.77 -4.55
CA SER A 53 20.02 3.18 -3.86
C SER A 53 21.26 3.07 -4.75
N ILE A 54 21.07 2.90 -6.07
CA ILE A 54 22.17 2.83 -7.02
C ILE A 54 22.86 4.19 -7.24
N LEU A 55 22.15 5.31 -7.05
CA LEU A 55 22.75 6.64 -7.08
C LEU A 55 23.66 6.83 -5.86
N ALA A 56 23.19 6.45 -4.67
CA ALA A 56 24.01 6.48 -3.45
C ALA A 56 25.29 5.64 -3.61
N LYS A 57 25.21 4.45 -4.25
CA LYS A 57 26.39 3.64 -4.61
C LYS A 57 27.32 4.36 -5.60
N ARG A 58 26.79 4.87 -6.71
CA ARG A 58 27.58 5.37 -7.84
C ARG A 58 28.19 6.74 -7.63
N ARG A 59 27.51 7.59 -6.84
CA ARG A 59 27.89 8.99 -6.63
C ARG A 59 28.34 9.29 -5.21
N GLY A 60 27.85 8.55 -4.21
CA GLY A 60 28.23 8.71 -2.81
C GLY A 60 29.17 7.63 -2.28
N TYR A 61 29.59 6.68 -3.12
CA TYR A 61 30.36 5.48 -2.71
C TYR A 61 29.70 4.69 -1.58
N GLY A 62 28.37 4.77 -1.49
CA GLY A 62 27.59 4.19 -0.40
C GLY A 62 27.60 2.67 -0.42
N SER A 63 27.93 2.05 0.72
CA SER A 63 27.63 0.65 0.99
C SER A 63 26.18 0.52 1.46
N ILE A 64 25.37 -0.24 0.72
CA ILE A 64 23.93 -0.34 0.98
C ILE A 64 23.66 -1.57 1.85
N VAL A 65 23.08 -1.33 3.02
CA VAL A 65 22.51 -2.36 3.90
C VAL A 65 21.00 -2.26 3.78
N SER A 66 20.40 -3.22 3.10
CA SER A 66 18.97 -3.20 2.82
C SER A 66 18.13 -3.72 3.97
N TYR A 67 16.96 -3.13 4.17
CA TYR A 67 15.92 -3.65 5.06
C TYR A 67 14.62 -3.91 4.31
N ASN A 68 13.79 -4.81 4.83
CA ASN A 68 12.51 -5.13 4.21
C ASN A 68 11.46 -4.04 4.51
N VAL A 69 10.60 -3.73 3.54
CA VAL A 69 9.48 -2.81 3.78
C VAL A 69 8.48 -3.41 4.77
N PRO A 70 7.76 -2.59 5.56
CA PRO A 70 6.76 -3.09 6.51
C PRO A 70 5.71 -3.98 5.81
N PRO A 71 5.11 -4.92 6.53
CA PRO A 71 4.11 -5.81 5.95
C PRO A 71 2.94 -5.02 5.37
N TYR A 72 2.45 -5.51 4.24
CA TYR A 72 1.27 -4.95 3.61
C TYR A 72 0.02 -5.48 4.30
N GLY A 73 -0.97 -4.61 4.48
CA GLY A 73 -2.33 -4.98 4.86
C GLY A 73 -3.29 -4.65 3.73
N ARG A 74 -4.46 -5.31 3.72
CA ARG A 74 -5.57 -4.90 2.86
C ARG A 74 -6.32 -3.75 3.52
N ALA A 75 -6.68 -2.74 2.73
CA ALA A 75 -7.37 -1.55 3.22
C ALA A 75 -8.68 -1.92 3.92
N GLY A 76 -9.37 -2.95 3.42
CA GLY A 76 -10.70 -3.29 3.88
C GLY A 76 -11.69 -2.15 3.61
N LEU A 77 -12.90 -2.29 4.13
CA LEU A 77 -13.87 -1.20 4.19
C LEU A 77 -14.21 -0.92 5.64
N TYR A 78 -14.41 0.35 5.97
CA TYR A 78 -14.75 0.77 7.33
C TYR A 78 -15.92 1.76 7.31
N LEU A 79 -16.66 1.80 8.43
CA LEU A 79 -17.76 2.74 8.66
C LEU A 79 -18.77 2.78 7.50
N GLU A 80 -18.97 3.96 6.90
CA GLU A 80 -19.97 4.20 5.86
C GLU A 80 -19.67 3.43 4.56
N LEU A 81 -18.40 3.11 4.26
CA LEU A 81 -18.03 2.32 3.08
C LEU A 81 -18.45 0.84 3.23
N ALA A 82 -18.28 0.28 4.43
CA ALA A 82 -18.74 -1.07 4.73
C ALA A 82 -20.27 -1.14 4.67
N ASN A 83 -20.96 -0.18 5.28
CA ASN A 83 -22.42 -0.05 5.22
C ASN A 83 -22.91 0.10 3.77
N LEU A 84 -22.26 0.94 2.94
CA LEU A 84 -22.64 1.10 1.54
C LEU A 84 -22.54 -0.23 0.77
N LYS A 85 -21.47 -1.02 1.00
CA LYS A 85 -21.33 -2.33 0.37
C LYS A 85 -22.44 -3.30 0.77
N GLU A 86 -22.85 -3.30 2.04
CA GLU A 86 -23.98 -4.11 2.52
C GLU A 86 -25.29 -3.70 1.86
N VAL A 87 -25.61 -2.39 1.84
CA VAL A 87 -26.83 -1.86 1.20
C VAL A 87 -26.85 -2.14 -0.30
N ILE A 88 -25.71 -2.02 -0.99
CA ILE A 88 -25.58 -2.42 -2.40
C ILE A 88 -25.84 -3.92 -2.57
N GLY A 89 -25.30 -4.75 -1.68
CA GLY A 89 -25.56 -6.20 -1.66
C GLY A 89 -27.06 -6.51 -1.54
N GLU A 90 -27.75 -5.89 -0.60
CA GLU A 90 -29.20 -6.04 -0.40
C GLU A 90 -30.02 -5.55 -1.61
N TYR A 91 -29.62 -4.42 -2.20
CA TYR A 91 -30.27 -3.89 -3.41
C TYR A 91 -30.15 -4.85 -4.61
N ARG A 92 -29.02 -5.56 -4.73
CA ARG A 92 -28.77 -6.51 -5.81
C ARG A 92 -29.52 -7.83 -5.61
N THR A 93 -29.71 -8.28 -4.37
CA THR A 93 -30.44 -9.54 -4.07
C THR A 93 -31.95 -9.35 -4.07
N SER A 94 -32.46 -8.19 -3.63
CA SER A 94 -33.90 -7.89 -3.57
C SER A 94 -34.64 -7.88 -4.92
N GLY A 95 -33.92 -7.92 -6.05
CA GLY A 95 -34.49 -8.05 -7.39
C GLY A 95 -34.54 -9.47 -7.96
N GLN A 96 -34.08 -10.49 -7.21
CA GLN A 96 -33.94 -11.87 -7.69
C GLN A 96 -35.01 -12.84 -7.16
N GLU A 97 -35.66 -12.51 -6.05
CA GLU A 97 -36.77 -13.30 -5.47
C GLU A 97 -38.09 -12.56 -5.75
N ASP A 98 -39.22 -13.26 -5.82
CA ASP A 98 -40.58 -12.70 -6.05
C ASP A 98 -41.06 -11.70 -4.95
N ALA A 99 -40.14 -11.13 -4.18
CA ALA A 99 -40.33 -10.11 -3.17
C ALA A 99 -40.28 -8.70 -3.78
N PRO A 100 -41.02 -7.72 -3.22
CA PRO A 100 -40.92 -6.33 -3.65
C PRO A 100 -39.51 -5.79 -3.38
N ARG A 101 -38.86 -5.25 -4.40
CA ARG A 101 -37.56 -4.58 -4.30
C ARG A 101 -37.65 -3.49 -3.23
N SER A 102 -36.89 -3.59 -2.14
CA SER A 102 -36.76 -2.47 -1.21
C SER A 102 -36.13 -1.32 -1.99
N ASP A 103 -36.77 -0.14 -2.00
CA ASP A 103 -36.23 1.01 -2.72
C ASP A 103 -35.06 1.61 -1.92
N LEU A 104 -33.92 0.94 -2.02
CA LEU A 104 -32.65 1.35 -1.41
C LEU A 104 -31.93 2.40 -2.26
N ARG A 105 -32.47 2.76 -3.43
CA ARG A 105 -31.81 3.72 -4.34
C ARG A 105 -31.56 5.06 -3.66
N PRO A 106 -32.52 5.68 -2.94
CA PRO A 106 -32.28 6.96 -2.28
C PRO A 106 -31.21 6.86 -1.20
N THR A 107 -31.17 5.74 -0.47
CA THR A 107 -30.15 5.47 0.55
C THR A 107 -28.75 5.38 -0.07
N ILE A 108 -28.61 4.59 -1.14
CA ILE A 108 -27.32 4.42 -1.85
C ILE A 108 -26.86 5.75 -2.45
N TRP A 109 -27.77 6.51 -3.06
CA TRP A 109 -27.47 7.84 -3.60
C TRP A 109 -26.96 8.78 -2.51
N SER A 110 -27.69 8.91 -1.40
CA SER A 110 -27.33 9.79 -0.28
C SER A 110 -25.98 9.40 0.34
N LEU A 111 -25.74 8.11 0.56
CA LEU A 111 -24.46 7.61 1.10
C LEU A 111 -23.30 7.90 0.14
N SER A 112 -23.48 7.64 -1.16
CA SER A 112 -22.44 7.87 -2.18
C SER A 112 -22.10 9.35 -2.33
N LEU A 113 -23.10 10.24 -2.23
CA LEU A 113 -22.91 11.69 -2.26
C LEU A 113 -22.16 12.18 -1.01
N ARG A 114 -22.60 11.76 0.18
CA ARG A 114 -21.99 12.17 1.46
C ARG A 114 -20.52 11.79 1.57
N MET A 115 -20.18 10.60 1.09
CA MET A 115 -18.79 10.10 1.11
C MET A 115 -17.92 10.69 -0.01
N GLY A 116 -18.51 11.44 -0.95
CA GLY A 116 -17.79 11.99 -2.10
C GLY A 116 -17.42 10.97 -3.17
N LEU A 117 -17.91 9.73 -3.07
CA LEU A 117 -17.63 8.65 -4.02
C LEU A 117 -18.09 8.95 -5.44
N MET A 118 -19.06 9.86 -5.60
CA MET A 118 -19.54 10.29 -6.92
C MET A 118 -18.48 11.06 -7.74
N ASN A 119 -17.38 11.49 -7.12
CA ASN A 119 -16.24 12.04 -7.86
C ASN A 119 -15.39 10.95 -8.50
N ASP A 120 -15.29 9.79 -7.85
CA ASP A 120 -14.51 8.64 -8.31
C ASP A 120 -15.33 7.73 -9.23
N VAL A 121 -16.62 7.57 -8.92
CA VAL A 121 -17.60 6.79 -9.70
C VAL A 121 -18.78 7.68 -10.07
N PRO A 122 -18.66 8.44 -11.18
CA PRO A 122 -19.69 9.40 -11.58
C PRO A 122 -21.06 8.74 -11.75
N PRO A 123 -22.13 9.33 -11.19
CA PRO A 123 -23.49 8.84 -11.36
C PRO A 123 -23.96 9.01 -12.82
N PRO A 124 -24.99 8.27 -13.25
CA PRO A 124 -25.44 8.26 -14.63
C PRO A 124 -26.32 9.48 -14.96
N LEU A 125 -25.71 10.67 -14.91
CA LEU A 125 -26.35 11.94 -15.21
C LEU A 125 -26.22 12.27 -16.71
N ALA A 126 -27.24 12.91 -17.29
CA ALA A 126 -27.24 13.31 -18.70
C ALA A 126 -26.15 14.35 -19.03
N ASP A 127 -25.79 15.21 -18.07
CA ASP A 127 -24.71 16.18 -18.19
C ASP A 127 -23.75 16.08 -17.00
N PRO A 128 -22.53 15.54 -17.20
CA PRO A 128 -21.54 15.38 -16.15
C PRO A 128 -20.88 16.69 -15.68
N SER A 129 -21.16 17.83 -16.35
CA SER A 129 -20.64 19.14 -15.94
C SER A 129 -21.48 19.84 -14.87
N HIS A 130 -22.69 19.36 -14.61
CA HIS A 130 -23.55 19.88 -13.56
C HIS A 130 -23.19 19.29 -12.20
N ALA A 131 -23.42 20.08 -11.14
CA ALA A 131 -23.30 19.58 -9.78
C ALA A 131 -24.25 18.39 -9.56
N VAL A 132 -23.75 17.35 -8.89
CA VAL A 132 -24.57 16.18 -8.58
C VAL A 132 -25.68 16.59 -7.61
N PRO A 133 -26.96 16.33 -7.95
CA PRO A 133 -28.09 16.71 -7.10
C PRO A 133 -28.20 15.85 -5.85
N ASP A 134 -28.84 16.39 -4.80
CA ASP A 134 -29.04 15.71 -3.51
C ASP A 134 -29.95 14.46 -3.62
N GLU A 135 -30.82 14.44 -4.62
CA GLU A 135 -31.77 13.35 -4.91
C GLU A 135 -31.57 12.81 -6.32
N ILE A 136 -32.02 11.58 -6.54
CA ILE A 136 -31.93 10.90 -7.84
C ILE A 136 -32.81 11.65 -8.86
N PRO A 137 -32.24 12.11 -9.98
CA PRO A 137 -33.02 12.78 -11.00
C PRO A 137 -34.06 11.85 -11.66
N PRO A 138 -35.23 12.37 -12.05
CA PRO A 138 -36.31 11.56 -12.61
C PRO A 138 -35.99 10.95 -13.99
N ASP A 139 -34.97 11.47 -14.69
CA ASP A 139 -34.46 10.95 -15.95
C ASP A 139 -33.50 9.75 -15.78
N VAL A 140 -33.08 9.43 -14.55
CA VAL A 140 -32.27 8.24 -14.26
C VAL A 140 -33.15 7.00 -14.22
N SER A 141 -33.21 6.30 -15.36
CA SER A 141 -33.88 5.00 -15.48
C SER A 141 -33.25 3.93 -14.57
N ASP A 142 -34.03 2.90 -14.25
CA ASP A 142 -33.57 1.77 -13.42
C ASP A 142 -32.33 1.07 -14.01
N ALA A 143 -32.31 0.88 -15.34
CA ALA A 143 -31.17 0.25 -16.01
C ALA A 143 -29.87 1.07 -15.90
N LEU A 144 -29.98 2.40 -15.97
CA LEU A 144 -28.84 3.30 -15.76
C LEU A 144 -28.34 3.24 -14.32
N PHE A 145 -29.27 3.21 -13.36
CA PHE A 145 -28.94 3.10 -11.95
C PHE A 145 -28.28 1.75 -11.63
N ASP A 146 -28.82 0.64 -12.13
CA ASP A 146 -28.26 -0.71 -11.96
C ASP A 146 -26.83 -0.81 -12.52
N GLY A 147 -26.57 -0.17 -13.67
CA GLY A 147 -25.23 -0.07 -14.25
C GLY A 147 -24.25 0.70 -13.34
N TRP A 148 -24.70 1.80 -12.74
CA TRP A 148 -23.89 2.56 -11.78
C TRP A 148 -23.64 1.79 -10.48
N ILE A 149 -24.62 1.04 -9.98
CA ILE A 149 -24.45 0.15 -8.82
C ILE A 149 -23.39 -0.91 -9.07
N ALA A 150 -23.33 -1.49 -10.28
CA ALA A 150 -22.26 -2.41 -10.63
C ALA A 150 -20.88 -1.73 -10.56
N ALA A 151 -20.75 -0.53 -11.12
CA ALA A 151 -19.51 0.24 -11.06
C ALA A 151 -19.09 0.62 -9.63
N LEU A 152 -20.04 1.02 -8.78
CA LEU A 152 -19.79 1.29 -7.36
C LEU A 152 -19.32 0.04 -6.62
N ASN A 153 -19.96 -1.11 -6.87
CA ASN A 153 -19.57 -2.37 -6.24
C ASN A 153 -18.15 -2.78 -6.63
N ASP A 154 -17.79 -2.62 -7.90
CA ASP A 154 -16.45 -2.93 -8.41
C ASP A 154 -15.40 -2.01 -7.75
N ALA A 155 -15.69 -0.71 -7.67
CA ALA A 155 -14.82 0.26 -7.00
C ALA A 155 -14.62 -0.03 -5.50
N LEU A 156 -15.70 -0.40 -4.79
CA LEU A 156 -15.61 -0.79 -3.38
C LEU A 156 -14.81 -2.08 -3.19
N THR A 157 -14.96 -3.04 -4.10
CA THR A 157 -14.20 -4.30 -4.08
C THR A 157 -12.71 -4.05 -4.34
N GLU A 158 -12.38 -3.18 -5.30
CA GLU A 158 -11.00 -2.76 -5.56
C GLU A 158 -10.41 -2.05 -4.33
N LEU A 159 -11.15 -1.12 -3.74
CA LEU A 159 -10.72 -0.39 -2.55
C LEU A 159 -10.45 -1.33 -1.38
N GLU A 160 -11.38 -2.25 -1.11
CA GLU A 160 -11.25 -3.24 -0.03
C GLU A 160 -10.01 -4.13 -0.19
N ALA A 161 -9.76 -4.59 -1.42
CA ALA A 161 -8.66 -5.49 -1.73
C ALA A 161 -7.29 -4.81 -1.80
N ARG A 162 -7.24 -3.47 -1.86
CA ARG A 162 -6.03 -2.70 -2.08
C ARG A 162 -5.01 -2.92 -0.97
N LEU A 163 -3.79 -3.28 -1.37
CA LEU A 163 -2.67 -3.43 -0.45
C LEU A 163 -2.05 -2.06 -0.12
N PHE A 164 -1.78 -1.83 1.17
CA PHE A 164 -1.08 -0.66 1.67
C PHE A 164 -0.09 -1.07 2.75
N SER A 165 0.94 -0.25 3.00
CA SER A 165 1.90 -0.53 4.06
C SER A 165 1.24 -0.28 5.42
N SER A 166 1.17 -1.31 6.26
CA SER A 166 0.38 -1.29 7.51
C SER A 166 1.11 -0.64 8.70
N GLY A 167 2.29 -0.05 8.50
CA GLY A 167 3.07 0.59 9.56
C GLY A 167 4.46 1.07 9.12
N LEU A 168 5.37 1.19 10.09
CA LEU A 168 6.78 1.55 9.88
C LEU A 168 7.69 0.36 10.22
N HIS A 169 8.87 0.33 9.61
CA HIS A 169 9.86 -0.71 9.84
C HIS A 169 10.81 -0.30 10.96
N THR A 170 11.16 -1.26 11.82
CA THR A 170 12.22 -1.10 12.82
C THR A 170 13.43 -1.90 12.36
N PHE A 171 14.52 -1.20 12.02
CA PHE A 171 15.74 -1.84 11.53
C PHE A 171 16.29 -2.83 12.56
N GLY A 172 16.56 -4.06 12.11
CA GLY A 172 17.10 -5.15 12.95
C GLY A 172 16.05 -5.88 13.80
N ALA A 173 14.79 -5.45 13.82
CA ALA A 173 13.72 -6.21 14.47
C ALA A 173 13.15 -7.28 13.52
N ALA A 174 13.11 -8.52 13.98
CA ALA A 174 12.45 -9.60 13.25
C ALA A 174 10.92 -9.36 13.19
N PRO A 175 10.26 -9.68 12.07
CA PRO A 175 8.80 -9.58 11.96
C PRO A 175 8.10 -10.54 12.94
N SER A 176 6.96 -10.13 13.47
CA SER A 176 6.12 -11.01 14.30
C SER A 176 5.45 -12.10 13.45
N GLU A 177 4.88 -13.13 14.09
CA GLU A 177 4.06 -14.15 13.40
C GLU A 177 2.95 -13.49 12.55
N LYS A 178 2.30 -12.45 13.10
CA LYS A 178 1.27 -11.68 12.40
C LYS A 178 1.83 -11.00 11.15
N ASP A 179 3.01 -10.38 11.26
CA ASP A 179 3.64 -9.68 10.14
C ASP A 179 4.08 -10.66 9.05
N LEU A 180 4.61 -11.83 9.43
CA LEU A 180 4.98 -12.90 8.52
C LEU A 180 3.77 -13.41 7.73
N LEU A 181 2.65 -13.66 8.41
CA LEU A 181 1.40 -14.04 7.75
C LEU A 181 0.89 -12.94 6.81
N ALA A 182 0.99 -11.67 7.22
CA ALA A 182 0.60 -10.54 6.39
C ALA A 182 1.47 -10.41 5.13
N TYR A 183 2.78 -10.65 5.21
CA TYR A 183 3.62 -10.74 4.02
C TYR A 183 3.16 -11.87 3.09
N LEU A 184 2.90 -13.06 3.62
CA LEU A 184 2.47 -14.20 2.82
C LEU A 184 1.13 -13.94 2.13
N ASP A 185 0.13 -13.39 2.84
CA ASP A 185 -1.14 -12.98 2.23
C ASP A 185 -0.93 -11.92 1.14
N ALA A 186 -0.08 -10.92 1.39
CA ALA A 186 0.19 -9.87 0.40
C ALA A 186 0.89 -10.39 -0.87
N TYR A 187 1.82 -11.35 -0.74
CA TYR A 187 2.58 -11.89 -1.87
C TYR A 187 1.83 -12.98 -2.65
N PHE A 188 1.07 -13.82 -1.95
CA PHE A 188 0.44 -15.00 -2.55
C PHE A 188 -1.07 -14.85 -2.70
N GLY A 189 -1.74 -14.11 -1.83
CA GLY A 189 -3.20 -14.07 -1.75
C GLY A 189 -3.78 -15.47 -1.79
N ASP A 190 -4.81 -15.68 -2.62
CA ASP A 190 -5.49 -16.97 -2.79
C ASP A 190 -4.62 -18.09 -3.38
N ARG A 191 -3.36 -17.82 -3.77
CA ARG A 191 -2.42 -18.84 -4.26
C ARG A 191 -1.78 -19.66 -3.15
N LEU A 192 -1.95 -19.26 -1.89
CA LEU A 192 -1.43 -19.97 -0.72
C LEU A 192 -2.56 -20.11 0.31
N GLU A 193 -2.93 -21.36 0.61
CA GLU A 193 -3.94 -21.64 1.61
C GLU A 193 -3.49 -21.17 2.99
N GLU A 194 -4.45 -20.72 3.81
CA GLU A 194 -4.15 -20.14 5.12
C GLU A 194 -3.43 -21.14 6.06
N GLU A 195 -3.78 -22.42 5.96
CA GLU A 195 -3.15 -23.50 6.72
C GLU A 195 -1.68 -23.69 6.32
N ASP A 196 -1.39 -23.67 5.01
CA ASP A 196 -0.03 -23.78 4.48
C ASP A 196 0.82 -22.57 4.90
N ALA A 197 0.25 -21.35 4.84
CA ALA A 197 0.92 -20.14 5.30
C ALA A 197 1.30 -20.23 6.78
N ARG A 198 0.37 -20.68 7.64
CA ARG A 198 0.62 -20.89 9.06
C ARG A 198 1.70 -21.95 9.31
N ASP A 199 1.70 -23.03 8.55
CA ASP A 199 2.69 -24.09 8.69
C ASP A 199 4.10 -23.63 8.29
N VAL A 200 4.23 -22.83 7.23
CA VAL A 200 5.50 -22.20 6.84
C VAL A 200 6.01 -21.30 7.96
N VAL A 201 5.16 -20.42 8.50
CA VAL A 201 5.56 -19.49 9.57
C VAL A 201 5.95 -20.23 10.85
N ARG A 202 5.19 -21.25 11.25
CA ARG A 202 5.52 -22.09 12.42
C ARG A 202 6.86 -22.78 12.27
N ARG A 203 7.17 -23.33 11.09
CA ARG A 203 8.47 -23.97 10.82
C ARG A 203 9.61 -22.97 10.90
N HIS A 204 9.43 -21.78 10.33
CA HIS A 204 10.43 -20.72 10.38
C HIS A 204 10.73 -20.29 11.83
N LEU A 205 9.69 -19.98 12.61
CA LEU A 205 9.85 -19.53 13.99
C LEU A 205 10.44 -20.62 14.92
N ARG A 206 10.16 -21.90 14.65
CA ARG A 206 10.80 -23.01 15.38
C ARG A 206 12.29 -23.15 15.04
N GLY A 207 12.65 -23.04 13.76
CA GLY A 207 14.05 -23.10 13.33
C GLY A 207 14.90 -21.99 13.96
N ASP A 208 14.34 -20.78 14.11
CA ASP A 208 15.01 -19.67 14.78
C ASP A 208 15.15 -19.90 16.29
N ALA A 209 14.16 -20.55 16.93
CA ALA A 209 14.24 -20.89 18.35
C ALA A 209 15.33 -21.93 18.65
N GLU A 210 15.51 -22.92 17.77
CA GLU A 210 16.56 -23.92 17.88
C GLU A 210 17.95 -23.31 17.61
N ALA A 211 18.07 -22.42 16.61
CA ALA A 211 19.32 -21.72 16.31
C ALA A 211 19.74 -20.74 17.42
N GLY A 212 18.79 -20.06 18.06
CA GLY A 212 19.06 -19.13 19.17
C GLY A 212 19.62 -19.80 20.43
N THR A 213 19.34 -21.10 20.63
CA THR A 213 19.86 -21.87 21.78
C THR A 213 21.30 -22.35 21.62
N GLU A 214 21.86 -22.39 20.40
CA GLU A 214 23.24 -22.81 20.17
C GLU A 214 24.27 -21.67 20.34
N THR A 215 23.85 -20.41 20.33
CA THR A 215 24.74 -19.24 20.45
C THR A 215 25.02 -18.75 21.87
N ASP A 216 24.43 -19.38 22.89
CA ASP A 216 24.56 -18.98 24.30
C ASP A 216 25.35 -20.00 25.16
N ALA A 217 26.19 -20.84 24.54
CA ALA A 217 27.05 -21.84 25.19
C ALA A 217 28.55 -21.58 25.02
#